data_AF-A0A7V7ABB8-F1
#
_entry.id   AF-A0A7V7ABB8-F1
#
_cell.length_a   1.000
_cell.length_b   1.000
_cell.length_c   1.000
_cell.angle_alpha   90.00
_cell.angle_beta   90.00
_cell.angle_gamma   90.00
#
_symmetry.space_group_name_H-M   'P 1'
#
loop_
_entity.id
_entity.type
_entity.pdbx_description
1 polymer ?
#
loop_
_entity_poly.entity_id
_entity_poly.type
_entity_poly.pdbx_seq_one_letter_code
_entity_poly.pdbx_strand_id
1 'polypeptide(L)'
;MLWAFLLAIVFFVIFLVLYIVLVPVLHEHLHIADPSVSNILHSGIIALIGTGICSLGFKLRDKRFVPYAFTWLAIFAVLAALGLIGRSPTEQTNLRFFLFWFMCIPVVIGNGVTWFIYIKLKRRKNIEK
;
A
#
# COMPACT_ATOMS: atom_id res chain seq x y z
N MET A 1 4.96 19.06 -5.16
CA MET A 1 4.54 18.38 -3.91
C MET A 1 3.05 18.04 -3.92
N LEU A 2 2.14 18.99 -4.18
CA LEU A 2 0.69 18.77 -4.20
C LEU A 2 0.22 17.60 -5.09
N TRP A 3 0.73 17.49 -6.32
CA TRP A 3 0.37 16.40 -7.24
C TRP A 3 0.74 15.00 -6.72
N ALA A 4 1.86 14.86 -6.01
CA ALA A 4 2.24 13.60 -5.39
C ALA A 4 1.34 13.26 -4.18
N PHE A 5 0.89 14.28 -3.44
CA PHE A 5 -0.05 14.12 -2.34
C PHE A 5 -1.45 13.70 -2.83
N LEU A 6 -1.98 14.34 -3.88
CA LEU A 6 -3.24 13.92 -4.51
C LEU A 6 -3.15 12.50 -5.06
N LEU A 7 -2.01 12.14 -5.67
CA LEU A 7 -1.78 10.78 -6.14
C LEU A 7 -1.71 9.77 -4.98
N ALA A 8 -1.15 10.15 -3.83
CA ALA A 8 -1.15 9.32 -2.63
C ALA A 8 -2.57 9.08 -2.09
N ILE A 9 -3.44 10.09 -2.12
CA ILE A 9 -4.86 9.94 -1.78
C ILE A 9 -5.54 8.99 -2.75
N VAL A 10 -5.29 9.12 -4.05
CA VAL A 10 -5.84 8.19 -5.06
C VAL A 10 -5.37 6.76 -4.80
N PHE A 11 -4.08 6.56 -4.50
CA PHE A 11 -3.55 5.24 -4.16
C PHE A 11 -4.19 4.69 -2.89
N PHE A 12 -4.36 5.52 -1.86
CA PHE A 12 -5.06 5.14 -0.64
C PHE A 12 -6.50 4.69 -0.93
N VAL A 13 -7.25 5.45 -1.74
CA VAL A 13 -8.61 5.09 -2.15
C VAL A 13 -8.63 3.78 -2.94
N ILE A 14 -7.68 3.56 -3.86
CA ILE A 14 -7.56 2.30 -4.61
C ILE A 14 -7.34 1.12 -3.64
N PHE A 15 -6.39 1.25 -2.71
CA PHE A 15 -6.15 0.20 -1.71
C PHE A 15 -7.36 -0.03 -0.80
N LEU A 16 -8.07 1.02 -0.42
CA LEU A 16 -9.29 0.91 0.39
C LEU A 16 -10.43 0.21 -0.37
N VAL A 17 -10.64 0.55 -1.64
CA VAL A 17 -11.66 -0.10 -2.48
C VAL A 17 -11.30 -1.57 -2.72
N LEU A 18 -10.04 -1.86 -3.04
CA LEU A 18 -9.57 -3.24 -3.18
C LEU A 18 -9.75 -4.02 -1.89
N TYR A 19 -9.50 -3.41 -0.74
CA TYR A 19 -9.74 -4.04 0.55
C TYR A 19 -11.22 -4.42 0.72
N ILE A 20 -12.14 -3.48 0.53
CA ILE A 20 -13.58 -3.70 0.73
C ILE A 20 -14.12 -4.76 -0.24
N VAL A 21 -13.65 -4.78 -1.48
CA VAL A 21 -14.14 -5.70 -2.52
C VAL A 21 -13.48 -7.07 -2.42
N LEU A 22 -12.17 -7.12 -2.18
CA LEU A 22 -11.40 -8.35 -2.29
C LEU A 22 -11.38 -9.16 -0.99
N VAL A 23 -11.47 -8.52 0.18
CA VAL A 23 -11.51 -9.26 1.46
C VAL A 23 -12.69 -10.23 1.53
N PRO A 24 -13.94 -9.84 1.21
CA PRO A 24 -15.07 -10.78 1.23
C PRO A 24 -14.88 -11.94 0.26
N VAL A 25 -14.47 -11.63 -0.99
CA VAL A 25 -14.26 -12.63 -2.05
C VAL A 25 -13.18 -13.63 -1.66
N LEU A 26 -12.09 -13.14 -1.07
CA LEU A 26 -10.95 -13.94 -0.70
C LEU A 26 -11.21 -14.76 0.57
N HIS A 27 -12.10 -14.30 1.45
CA HIS A 27 -12.55 -15.08 2.59
C HIS A 27 -13.43 -16.26 2.16
N GLU A 28 -14.26 -16.09 1.12
CA GLU A 28 -15.03 -17.20 0.56
C GLU A 28 -14.18 -18.21 -0.23
N HIS A 29 -13.15 -17.77 -0.95
CA HIS A 29 -12.35 -18.64 -1.83
C HIS A 29 -11.12 -19.26 -1.17
N LEU A 30 -10.55 -18.63 -0.13
CA LEU A 30 -9.44 -19.17 0.66
C LEU A 30 -9.89 -19.44 2.10
N HIS A 31 -10.47 -20.61 2.32
CA HIS A 31 -10.59 -21.19 3.66
C HIS A 31 -9.23 -21.72 4.12
N ILE A 32 -8.48 -20.89 4.83
CA ILE A 32 -7.28 -21.29 5.55
C ILE A 32 -7.65 -21.43 7.03
N ALA A 33 -7.35 -22.59 7.62
CA ALA A 33 -7.72 -22.91 9.00
C ALA A 33 -7.04 -22.00 10.04
N ASP A 34 -5.93 -21.35 9.69
CA ASP A 34 -5.22 -20.38 10.54
C ASP A 34 -5.61 -18.93 10.18
N PRO A 35 -6.24 -18.18 11.12
CA PRO A 35 -6.63 -16.78 10.93
C PRO A 35 -5.44 -15.85 10.60
N SER A 36 -4.25 -16.15 11.12
CA SER A 36 -3.07 -15.31 10.91
C SER A 36 -2.54 -15.44 9.49
N VAL A 37 -2.50 -16.68 8.98
CA VAL A 37 -2.03 -17.00 7.63
C VAL A 37 -3.03 -16.49 6.57
N SER A 38 -4.33 -16.59 6.84
CA SER A 38 -5.36 -16.02 5.95
C SER A 38 -5.18 -14.50 5.79
N ASN A 39 -4.97 -13.77 6.89
CA ASN A 39 -4.79 -12.32 6.87
C ASN A 39 -3.51 -11.90 6.15
N ILE A 40 -2.40 -12.65 6.31
CA ILE A 40 -1.15 -12.44 5.57
C ILE A 40 -1.38 -12.58 4.06
N LEU A 41 -2.05 -13.65 3.64
CA LEU A 41 -2.30 -13.91 2.22
C LEU A 41 -3.25 -12.88 1.62
N HIS A 42 -4.30 -12.53 2.35
CA HIS A 42 -5.27 -11.53 1.90
C HIS A 42 -4.62 -10.16 1.72
N SER A 43 -3.89 -9.69 2.73
CA SER A 43 -3.16 -8.43 2.66
C SER A 43 -2.07 -8.45 1.59
N GLY A 44 -1.36 -9.58 1.43
CA GLY A 44 -0.33 -9.76 0.40
C GLY A 44 -0.90 -9.68 -1.02
N ILE A 45 -2.02 -10.34 -1.30
CA ILE A 45 -2.68 -10.32 -2.61
C ILE A 45 -3.19 -8.91 -2.93
N ILE A 46 -3.85 -8.24 -1.98
CA ILE A 46 -4.30 -6.86 -2.14
C ILE A 46 -3.10 -5.92 -2.37
N ALA A 47 -2.02 -6.10 -1.61
CA ALA A 47 -0.79 -5.34 -1.76
C ALA A 47 -0.20 -5.50 -3.16
N LEU A 48 -0.15 -6.71 -3.70
CA LEU A 48 0.37 -6.99 -5.04
C LEU A 48 -0.51 -6.38 -6.14
N ILE A 49 -1.83 -6.59 -6.06
CA ILE A 49 -2.78 -6.06 -7.06
C ILE A 49 -2.79 -4.54 -7.03
N GLY A 50 -2.90 -3.94 -5.84
CA GLY A 50 -2.89 -2.50 -5.67
C GLY A 50 -1.56 -1.88 -6.10
N THR A 51 -0.42 -2.51 -5.76
CA THR A 51 0.90 -2.06 -6.25
C THR A 51 1.00 -2.18 -7.77
N GLY A 52 0.46 -3.23 -8.37
CA GLY A 52 0.40 -3.39 -9.83
C GLY A 52 -0.40 -2.27 -10.50
N ILE A 53 -1.59 -1.95 -9.98
CA ILE A 53 -2.44 -0.86 -10.49
C ILE A 53 -1.73 0.49 -10.31
N CYS A 54 -1.19 0.77 -9.13
CA CYS A 54 -0.44 2.00 -8.84
C CYS A 54 0.83 2.13 -9.70
N SER A 55 1.47 1.00 -10.04
CA SER A 55 2.63 0.96 -10.92
C SER A 55 2.29 1.31 -12.38
N LEU A 56 1.03 1.22 -12.81
CA LEU A 56 0.60 1.77 -14.10
C LEU A 56 0.79 3.29 -14.15
N GLY A 57 0.80 3.95 -12.98
CA GLY A 57 1.19 5.36 -12.83
C GLY A 57 2.61 5.66 -13.31
N PHE A 58 3.51 4.68 -13.44
CA PHE A 58 4.84 4.88 -14.05
C PHE A 58 4.77 5.21 -15.55
N LYS A 59 3.64 4.97 -16.21
CA LYS A 59 3.38 5.46 -17.59
C LYS A 59 3.13 6.96 -17.63
N LEU A 60 2.87 7.62 -16.50
CA LEU A 60 2.74 9.08 -16.45
C LEU A 60 4.08 9.73 -16.83
N ARG A 61 3.98 10.88 -17.50
CA ARG A 61 5.08 11.66 -18.09
C ARG A 61 6.23 11.93 -17.11
N ASP A 62 5.92 12.03 -15.82
CA ASP A 62 6.90 12.18 -14.74
C ASP A 62 6.95 10.95 -13.82
N LYS A 63 7.94 10.09 -14.10
CA LYS A 63 8.21 8.83 -13.40
C LYS A 63 8.58 8.97 -11.91
N ARG A 64 8.71 10.21 -11.43
CA ARG A 64 9.08 10.55 -10.04
C ARG A 64 7.85 10.61 -9.13
N PHE A 65 6.66 10.83 -9.66
CA PHE A 65 5.46 11.02 -8.83
C PHE A 65 5.03 9.76 -8.09
N VAL A 66 5.22 8.58 -8.68
CA VAL A 66 4.84 7.30 -8.08
C VAL A 66 5.59 6.99 -6.78
N PRO A 67 6.94 7.05 -6.71
CA PRO A 67 7.64 6.83 -5.44
C PRO A 67 7.31 7.89 -4.39
N TYR A 68 7.16 9.16 -4.77
CA TYR A 68 6.76 10.21 -3.81
C TYR A 68 5.35 9.98 -3.25
N ALA A 69 4.41 9.49 -4.05
CA ALA A 69 3.06 9.15 -3.59
C ALA A 69 3.08 8.01 -2.57
N PHE A 70 3.89 6.97 -2.80
CA PHE A 70 4.09 5.88 -1.84
C PHE A 70 4.79 6.33 -0.55
N THR A 71 5.69 7.31 -0.62
CA THR A 71 6.29 7.93 0.59
C THR A 71 5.23 8.68 1.40
N TRP A 72 4.34 9.44 0.73
CA TRP A 72 3.20 10.08 1.40
C TRP A 72 2.24 9.06 2.01
N LEU A 73 2.00 7.93 1.35
CA LEU A 73 1.20 6.83 1.89
C LEU A 73 1.83 6.25 3.17
N ALA A 74 3.17 6.15 3.22
CA ALA A 74 3.88 5.74 4.43
C ALA A 74 3.70 6.74 5.57
N ILE A 75 3.76 8.05 5.28
CA ILE A 75 3.49 9.10 6.26
C ILE A 75 2.07 8.98 6.79
N PHE A 76 1.06 8.76 5.92
CA PHE A 76 -0.31 8.51 6.36
C PHE A 76 -0.42 7.31 7.29
N ALA A 77 0.31 6.22 7.02
CA ALA A 77 0.33 5.06 7.89
C ALA A 77 0.94 5.35 9.26
N VAL A 78 2.04 6.11 9.31
CA VAL A 78 2.65 6.56 10.57
C VAL A 78 1.71 7.48 11.34
N LEU A 79 1.07 8.44 10.68
CA LEU A 79 0.10 9.34 11.31
C LEU A 79 -1.11 8.59 11.86
N ALA A 80 -1.62 7.60 11.12
CA ALA A 80 -2.70 6.74 11.57
C ALA A 80 -2.29 5.89 12.79
N ALA A 81 -1.05 5.40 12.81
CA ALA A 81 -0.49 4.70 13.97
C ALA A 81 -0.34 5.62 15.20
N LEU A 82 0.10 6.86 15.00
CA LEU A 82 0.18 7.86 16.06
C LEU A 82 -1.20 8.26 16.59
N GLY A 83 -2.21 8.31 15.73
CA GLY A 83 -3.61 8.58 16.12
C GLY A 83 -4.26 7.48 16.96
N LEU A 84 -3.59 6.35 17.17
CA LEU A 84 -4.02 5.31 18.12
C LEU A 84 -3.56 5.59 19.56
N ILE A 85 -2.55 6.43 19.73
CA ILE A 85 -2.01 6.79 21.03
C ILE A 85 -3.10 7.61 21.76
N GLY A 86 -3.71 7.02 22.79
CA GLY A 86 -4.77 7.65 23.59
C GLY A 86 -6.20 7.16 23.33
N ARG A 87 -6.42 6.21 22.40
CA ARG A 87 -7.75 5.58 22.22
C ARG A 87 -8.00 4.46 23.23
N SER A 88 -9.27 4.06 23.39
CA SER A 88 -9.65 2.94 24.26
C SER A 88 -8.98 1.60 23.83
N PRO A 89 -8.68 0.67 24.76
CA PRO A 89 -7.98 -0.58 24.45
C PRO A 89 -8.69 -1.44 23.39
N THR A 90 -10.02 -1.44 23.40
CA THR A 90 -10.87 -2.24 22.52
C THR A 90 -10.84 -1.72 21.07
N GLU A 91 -10.92 -0.41 20.89
CA GLU A 91 -10.82 0.22 19.56
C GLU A 91 -9.39 0.11 19.01
N GLN A 92 -8.39 0.17 19.89
CA GLN A 92 -7.00 0.02 19.50
C GLN A 92 -6.70 -1.38 18.94
N THR A 93 -7.29 -2.45 19.45
CA THR A 93 -6.99 -3.81 18.97
C THR A 93 -7.45 -4.02 17.53
N ASN A 94 -8.70 -3.66 17.20
CA ASN A 94 -9.23 -3.80 15.84
C ASN A 94 -8.54 -2.85 14.85
N LEU A 95 -8.31 -1.59 15.23
CA LEU A 95 -7.59 -0.66 14.36
C LEU A 95 -6.11 -1.02 14.21
N ARG A 96 -5.43 -1.55 15.24
CA ARG A 96 -4.03 -2.00 15.12
C ARG A 96 -3.92 -3.19 14.20
N PHE A 97 -4.82 -4.17 14.32
CA PHE A 97 -4.86 -5.28 13.37
C PHE A 97 -5.08 -4.76 11.95
N PHE A 98 -6.01 -3.83 11.77
CA PHE A 98 -6.27 -3.23 10.47
C PHE A 98 -5.04 -2.48 9.91
N LEU A 99 -4.41 -1.62 10.72
CA LEU A 99 -3.24 -0.84 10.34
C LEU A 99 -2.02 -1.70 10.05
N PHE A 100 -1.77 -2.70 10.88
CA PHE A 100 -0.60 -3.57 10.77
C PHE A 100 -0.71 -4.47 9.53
N TRP A 101 -1.86 -5.12 9.32
CA TRP A 101 -2.02 -6.03 8.20
C TRP A 101 -2.30 -5.31 6.88
N PHE A 102 -3.08 -4.24 6.88
CA PHE A 102 -3.58 -3.63 5.63
C PHE A 102 -2.91 -2.32 5.26
N MET A 103 -2.14 -1.70 6.14
CA MET A 103 -1.37 -0.50 5.79
C MET A 103 0.12 -0.80 5.72
N CYS A 104 0.71 -1.44 6.74
CA CYS A 104 2.16 -1.66 6.76
C CYS A 104 2.63 -2.55 5.59
N ILE A 105 1.97 -3.68 5.31
CA ILE A 105 2.37 -4.59 4.24
C ILE A 105 2.34 -3.91 2.85
N PRO A 106 1.22 -3.30 2.39
CA PRO A 106 1.20 -2.63 1.09
C PRO A 106 2.07 -1.37 1.04
N VAL A 107 2.27 -0.66 2.16
CA VAL A 107 3.21 0.47 2.20
C VAL A 107 4.65 -0.01 2.01
N VAL A 108 5.06 -1.09 2.68
CA VAL A 108 6.43 -1.63 2.59
C VAL A 108 6.66 -2.25 1.20
N ILE A 109 5.75 -3.11 0.73
CA ILE A 109 5.84 -3.72 -0.60
C ILE A 109 5.77 -2.65 -1.69
N GLY A 110 4.81 -1.74 -1.59
CA GLY A 110 4.60 -0.66 -2.55
C GLY A 110 5.78 0.29 -2.64
N ASN A 111 6.36 0.73 -1.51
CA ASN A 111 7.58 1.54 -1.51
C ASN A 111 8.77 0.75 -2.06
N GLY A 112 8.97 -0.49 -1.64
CA GLY A 112 10.07 -1.34 -2.10
C GLY A 112 10.05 -1.57 -3.61
N VAL A 113 8.91 -2.00 -4.16
CA VAL A 113 8.73 -2.28 -5.59
C VAL A 113 8.88 -1.00 -6.41
N THR A 114 8.22 0.09 -5.99
CA THR A 114 8.26 1.37 -6.70
C THR A 114 9.66 1.96 -6.71
N TRP A 115 10.38 1.91 -5.59
CA TRP A 115 11.75 2.39 -5.50
C TRP A 115 12.72 1.53 -6.32
N PHE A 116 12.55 0.21 -6.30
CA PHE A 116 13.32 -0.72 -7.14
C PHE A 116 13.13 -0.44 -8.63
N ILE A 117 11.89 -0.27 -9.08
CA ILE A 117 11.56 0.10 -10.48
C ILE A 117 12.17 1.45 -10.83
N TYR A 118 12.06 2.45 -9.94
CA TYR A 118 12.65 3.78 -10.15
C TYR A 118 14.17 3.73 -10.31
N ILE A 119 14.89 3.01 -9.44
CA ILE A 119 16.34 2.83 -9.54
C ILE A 119 16.71 2.14 -10.85
N LYS A 120 15.98 1.08 -11.25
CA LYS A 120 16.23 0.34 -12.49
C LYS A 120 16.02 1.23 -13.72
N LEU A 121 14.96 2.05 -13.73
CA LEU A 121 14.69 3.03 -14.79
C LEU A 121 15.74 4.15 -14.84
N LYS A 122 16.19 4.64 -13.68
CA LYS A 122 17.27 5.64 -13.59
C LYS A 122 18.59 5.08 -14.12
N ARG A 123 18.93 3.81 -13.81
CA ARG A 123 20.14 3.13 -14.33
C ARG A 123 20.06 2.93 -15.84
N ARG A 124 18.90 2.55 -16.39
CA ARG A 124 18.70 2.38 -17.85
C ARG A 124 18.86 3.69 -18.62
N LYS A 125 18.32 4.80 -18.10
CA LYS A 125 18.50 6.13 -18.71
C LYS A 125 19.93 6.69 -18.59
N ASN A 126 20.76 6.15 -17.71
CA ASN A 126 22.16 6.57 -17.55
C ASN A 126 23.13 5.77 -18.44
N ILE A 127 22.61 4.85 -19.28
CA ILE A 127 23.38 4.15 -20.32
C ILE A 127 23.23 4.88 -21.69
N GLU A 128 22.33 5.87 -21.78
CA GLU A 128 22.14 6.71 -22.98
C GLU A 128 22.88 8.06 -22.87
N LYS A 129 23.88 8.18 -21.99
CA LYS A 129 24.76 9.35 -21.91
C LYS A 129 26.19 8.97 -22.20
#